data_AF-A0A7Y5Q2L5-F1
#
_entry.id   AF-A0A7Y5Q2L5-F1
#
_cell.length_a   1.000
_cell.length_b   1.000
_cell.length_c   1.000
_cell.angle_alpha   90.00
_cell.angle_beta   90.00
_cell.angle_gamma   90.00
#
_symmetry.space_group_name_H-M   'P 1'
#
loop_
_entity.id
_entity.type
_entity.pdbx_description
1 polymer ?
#
loop_
_entity_poly.entity_id
_entity_poly.type
_entity_poly.pdbx_seq_one_letter_code
_entity_poly.pdbx_strand_id
1 'polypeptide(L)'
;MIEIRHKTSGEVILYVEAESLREADLRGANLTCADLHDLDLTGAQLRHTHLAKAALNGAKLCHADLRGAELYGADLTGADLRGTDLRGISEYATRFRGVQHDAQTQWPADFDVALRT
;
A
#
# COMPACT_ATOMS: atom_id res chain seq x y z
N MET A 1 16.01 -12.46 -4.34
CA MET A 1 16.08 -11.27 -3.48
C MET A 1 15.47 -10.10 -4.23
N ILE A 2 14.46 -9.49 -3.66
CA ILE A 2 13.81 -8.28 -4.16
C ILE A 2 14.33 -7.09 -3.34
N GLU A 3 14.62 -6.00 -4.03
CA GLU A 3 15.10 -4.75 -3.42
C GLU A 3 13.97 -3.72 -3.46
N ILE A 4 13.51 -3.28 -2.30
CA ILE A 4 12.62 -2.12 -2.21
C ILE A 4 13.50 -0.90 -2.00
N ARG A 5 13.30 0.11 -2.84
CA ARG A 5 14.14 1.31 -2.89
C ARG A 5 13.37 2.53 -2.41
N HIS A 6 14.09 3.55 -1.96
CA HIS A 6 13.52 4.85 -1.69
C HIS A 6 13.20 5.57 -3.01
N LYS A 7 11.98 6.10 -3.16
CA LYS A 7 11.45 6.67 -4.42
C LYS A 7 12.20 7.87 -5.02
N THR A 8 13.04 8.53 -4.24
CA THR A 8 13.85 9.69 -4.69
C THR A 8 15.35 9.40 -4.75
N SER A 9 15.97 8.91 -3.68
CA SER A 9 17.41 8.59 -3.67
C SER A 9 17.75 7.30 -4.43
N GLY A 10 16.79 6.38 -4.63
CA GLY A 10 17.04 5.07 -5.23
C GLY A 10 17.79 4.10 -4.32
N GLU A 11 18.12 4.49 -3.09
CA GLU A 11 18.78 3.64 -2.10
C GLU A 11 17.89 2.47 -1.71
N VAL A 12 18.47 1.28 -1.51
CA VAL A 12 17.73 0.12 -1.00
C VAL A 12 17.41 0.36 0.47
N ILE A 13 16.13 0.29 0.81
CA ILE A 13 15.65 0.46 2.20
C ILE A 13 15.25 -0.87 2.83
N LEU A 14 14.90 -1.87 2.01
CA LEU A 14 14.55 -3.21 2.48
C LEU A 14 14.93 -4.26 1.43
N TYR A 15 15.55 -5.34 1.90
CA TYR A 15 15.76 -6.55 1.13
C TYR A 15 14.70 -7.57 1.53
N VAL A 16 14.03 -8.17 0.55
CA VAL A 16 13.07 -9.24 0.76
C VAL A 16 13.63 -10.51 0.12
N GLU A 17 13.88 -11.52 0.94
CA GLU A 17 14.35 -12.83 0.48
C GLU A 17 13.18 -13.66 -0.07
N ALA A 18 12.69 -13.23 -1.23
CA ALA A 18 11.63 -13.88 -1.97
C ALA A 18 11.85 -13.75 -3.49
N GLU A 19 11.10 -14.55 -4.23
CA GLU A 19 10.99 -14.46 -5.70
C GLU A 19 9.83 -13.53 -6.12
N SER A 20 8.91 -13.22 -5.19
CA SER A 20 7.75 -12.36 -5.41
C SER A 20 7.37 -11.61 -4.13
N LEU A 21 6.69 -10.47 -4.27
CA LEU A 21 6.05 -9.75 -3.15
C LEU A 21 4.58 -10.16 -2.94
N ARG A 22 4.05 -11.06 -3.78
CA ARG A 22 2.72 -11.67 -3.56
C ARG A 22 2.73 -12.44 -2.25
N GLU A 23 1.72 -12.19 -1.42
CA GLU A 23 1.55 -12.82 -0.10
C GLU A 23 2.75 -12.58 0.85
N ALA A 24 3.64 -11.64 0.53
CA ALA A 24 4.83 -11.39 1.33
C ALA A 24 4.46 -10.87 2.72
N ASP A 25 5.19 -11.34 3.73
CA ASP A 25 5.08 -10.84 5.09
C ASP A 25 5.94 -9.60 5.26
N LEU A 26 5.29 -8.44 5.30
CA LEU A 26 5.90 -7.14 5.47
C LEU A 26 5.36 -6.43 6.71
N ARG A 27 4.74 -7.16 7.65
CA ARG A 27 4.08 -6.56 8.83
C ARG A 27 5.07 -5.72 9.63
N GLY A 28 4.69 -4.48 9.95
CA GLY A 28 5.54 -3.56 10.70
C GLY A 28 6.79 -3.05 9.97
N ALA A 29 6.98 -3.38 8.69
CA ALA A 29 8.13 -2.91 7.93
C ALA A 29 8.12 -1.38 7.78
N ASN A 30 9.31 -0.78 7.80
CA ASN A 30 9.49 0.62 7.46
C ASN A 30 9.66 0.76 5.94
N LEU A 31 8.60 1.20 5.28
CA LEU A 31 8.51 1.47 3.84
C LEU A 31 8.27 2.97 3.59
N THR A 32 8.73 3.82 4.50
CA THR A 32 8.63 5.27 4.36
C THR A 32 9.35 5.71 3.10
N CYS A 33 8.65 6.47 2.25
CA CYS A 33 9.12 6.89 0.93
C CYS A 33 9.52 5.72 0.01
N ALA A 34 9.04 4.51 0.26
CA ALA A 34 9.30 3.36 -0.60
C ALA A 34 8.78 3.61 -2.02
N ASP A 35 9.52 3.10 -3.00
CA ASP A 35 9.08 2.95 -4.36
C ASP A 35 8.42 1.58 -4.54
N LEU A 36 7.09 1.60 -4.64
CA LEU A 36 6.25 0.42 -4.81
C LEU A 36 5.34 0.58 -6.05
N HIS A 37 5.69 1.47 -6.98
CA HIS A 37 4.90 1.70 -8.19
C HIS A 37 4.74 0.42 -9.00
N ASP A 38 3.52 0.16 -9.47
CA ASP A 38 3.17 -0.99 -10.33
C ASP A 38 3.57 -2.39 -9.78
N LEU A 39 4.00 -2.51 -8.52
CA LEU A 39 4.39 -3.78 -7.92
C LEU A 39 3.17 -4.67 -7.66
N ASP A 40 3.37 -5.99 -7.80
CA ASP A 40 2.37 -6.98 -7.41
C ASP A 40 2.54 -7.35 -5.92
N LEU A 41 1.68 -6.76 -5.10
CA LEU A 41 1.54 -6.96 -3.66
C LEU A 41 0.24 -7.72 -3.33
N THR A 42 -0.30 -8.49 -4.29
CA THR A 42 -1.53 -9.26 -4.08
C THR A 42 -1.39 -10.16 -2.85
N GLY A 43 -2.32 -10.06 -1.91
CA GLY A 43 -2.33 -10.86 -0.67
C GLY A 43 -1.26 -10.49 0.36
N ALA A 44 -0.43 -9.48 0.10
CA ALA A 44 0.66 -9.10 1.00
C ALA A 44 0.15 -8.72 2.39
N GLN A 45 0.90 -9.09 3.42
CA GLN A 45 0.61 -8.76 4.82
C GLN A 45 1.33 -7.46 5.18
N LEU A 46 0.61 -6.33 5.11
CA LEU A 46 1.11 -4.96 5.31
C LEU A 46 0.55 -4.32 6.59
N ARG A 47 0.12 -5.13 7.57
CA ARG A 47 -0.43 -4.61 8.83
C ARG A 47 0.62 -3.78 9.55
N HIS A 48 0.22 -2.61 10.04
CA HIS A 48 1.08 -1.71 10.82
C HIS A 48 2.38 -1.28 10.12
N THR A 49 2.46 -1.34 8.79
CA THR A 49 3.63 -0.84 8.05
C THR A 49 3.68 0.68 8.04
N HIS A 50 4.88 1.25 8.04
CA HIS A 50 5.08 2.67 7.76
C HIS A 50 5.17 2.87 6.24
N LEU A 51 4.10 3.35 5.60
CA LEU A 51 4.03 3.63 4.16
C LEU A 51 3.91 5.14 3.87
N ALA A 52 4.27 5.95 4.86
CA ALA A 52 4.40 7.39 4.79
C ALA A 52 5.05 7.84 3.48
N LYS A 53 4.34 8.64 2.69
CA LYS A 53 4.82 9.18 1.41
C LYS A 53 5.31 8.10 0.41
N ALA A 54 4.96 6.83 0.58
CA ALA A 54 5.31 5.79 -0.40
C ALA A 54 4.64 6.06 -1.76
N ALA A 55 5.29 5.61 -2.83
CA ALA A 55 4.72 5.59 -4.17
C ALA A 55 4.08 4.22 -4.40
N LEU A 56 2.75 4.15 -4.38
CA LEU A 56 1.93 2.94 -4.60
C LEU A 56 1.05 3.09 -5.86
N ASN A 57 1.34 4.06 -6.71
CA ASN A 57 0.55 4.32 -7.90
C ASN A 57 0.59 3.10 -8.83
N GLY A 58 -0.59 2.62 -9.23
CA GLY A 58 -0.74 1.41 -10.05
C GLY A 58 -0.42 0.07 -9.36
N ALA A 59 -0.05 0.08 -8.07
CA ALA A 59 0.26 -1.15 -7.34
C ALA A 59 -0.95 -2.10 -7.27
N LYS A 60 -0.71 -3.41 -7.36
CA LYS A 60 -1.74 -4.43 -7.18
C LYS A 60 -1.79 -4.84 -5.72
N LEU A 61 -2.82 -4.42 -5.00
CA LEU A 61 -3.02 -4.70 -3.58
C LEU A 61 -4.23 -5.61 -3.33
N CYS A 62 -4.69 -6.32 -4.37
CA CYS A 62 -5.81 -7.25 -4.28
C CYS A 62 -5.67 -8.16 -3.05
N HIS A 63 -6.67 -8.21 -2.18
CA HIS A 63 -6.67 -9.05 -0.97
C HIS A 63 -5.52 -8.78 0.02
N ALA A 64 -4.77 -7.68 -0.12
CA ALA A 64 -3.74 -7.30 0.83
C ALA A 64 -4.35 -6.83 2.16
N ASP A 65 -3.60 -7.00 3.25
CA ASP A 65 -3.99 -6.57 4.58
C ASP A 65 -3.18 -5.34 5.01
N LEU A 66 -3.77 -4.15 4.89
CA LEU A 66 -3.18 -2.87 5.29
C LEU A 66 -3.70 -2.38 6.65
N ARG A 67 -4.34 -3.23 7.45
CA ARG A 67 -4.92 -2.77 8.73
C ARG A 67 -3.88 -2.07 9.59
N GLY A 68 -4.20 -0.86 10.02
CA GLY A 68 -3.30 -0.06 10.86
C GLY A 68 -2.06 0.49 10.16
N ALA A 69 -1.94 0.41 8.83
CA ALA A 69 -0.80 0.96 8.10
C ALA A 69 -0.82 2.50 8.09
N GLU A 70 0.36 3.11 8.11
CA GLU A 70 0.50 4.56 8.05
C GLU A 70 0.68 5.02 6.60
N LEU A 71 -0.33 5.64 6.01
CA LEU A 71 -0.36 6.04 4.59
C LEU A 71 -0.26 7.55 4.38
N TYR A 72 0.11 8.33 5.39
CA TYR A 72 0.11 9.79 5.28
C TYR A 72 0.93 10.28 4.08
N GLY A 73 0.29 11.02 3.18
CA GLY A 73 0.89 11.51 1.94
C GLY A 73 1.32 10.43 0.93
N ALA A 74 0.95 9.16 1.12
CA ALA A 74 1.19 8.10 0.15
C ALA A 74 0.34 8.31 -1.12
N ASP A 75 0.84 7.80 -2.25
CA ASP A 75 0.15 7.90 -3.53
C ASP A 75 -0.36 6.53 -3.98
N LEU A 76 -1.66 6.26 -3.83
CA LEU A 76 -2.32 5.05 -4.34
C LEU A 76 -3.07 5.32 -5.66
N THR A 77 -2.75 6.39 -6.38
CA THR A 77 -3.47 6.72 -7.62
C THR A 77 -3.49 5.51 -8.58
N GLY A 78 -4.68 5.09 -8.99
CA GLY A 78 -4.85 3.96 -9.91
C GLY A 78 -4.52 2.57 -9.33
N ALA A 79 -4.24 2.45 -8.03
CA ALA A 79 -3.96 1.17 -7.41
C ALA A 79 -5.20 0.26 -7.39
N ASP A 80 -4.97 -1.04 -7.38
CA ASP A 80 -6.03 -2.05 -7.31
C ASP A 80 -6.23 -2.52 -5.87
N LEU A 81 -7.30 -2.03 -5.24
CA LEU A 81 -7.66 -2.26 -3.83
C LEU A 81 -8.81 -3.27 -3.67
N ARG A 82 -9.13 -4.07 -4.69
CA ARG A 82 -10.23 -5.05 -4.62
C ARG A 82 -9.98 -6.07 -3.50
N GLY A 83 -10.94 -6.22 -2.60
CA GLY A 83 -10.80 -7.09 -1.42
C GLY A 83 -9.70 -6.69 -0.41
N THR A 84 -9.07 -5.51 -0.54
CA THR A 84 -8.06 -5.03 0.41
C THR A 84 -8.69 -4.60 1.73
N ASP A 85 -8.02 -4.86 2.84
CA ASP A 85 -8.44 -4.39 4.17
C ASP A 85 -7.65 -3.14 4.59
N LEU A 86 -8.30 -1.97 4.53
CA LEU A 86 -7.75 -0.65 4.85
C LEU A 86 -8.23 -0.15 6.23
N ARG A 87 -8.87 -0.98 7.04
CA ARG A 87 -9.43 -0.51 8.32
C ARG A 87 -8.32 -0.02 9.26
N GLY A 88 -8.52 1.18 9.81
CA GLY A 88 -7.63 1.78 10.78
C GLY A 88 -6.29 2.26 10.22
N ILE A 89 -6.15 2.41 8.89
CA ILE A 89 -5.02 3.15 8.33
C ILE A 89 -5.03 4.61 8.83
N SER A 90 -3.89 5.28 8.72
CA SER A 90 -3.84 6.75 8.80
C SER A 90 -3.60 7.34 7.42
N GLU A 91 -4.57 8.09 6.90
CA GLU A 91 -4.64 8.42 5.47
C GLU A 91 -4.77 9.93 5.16
N TYR A 92 -4.28 10.76 6.08
CA TYR A 92 -4.18 12.20 5.84
C TYR A 92 -3.30 12.51 4.62
N ALA A 93 -3.81 13.31 3.69
CA ALA A 93 -3.18 13.67 2.42
C ALA A 93 -2.83 12.47 1.49
N THR A 94 -3.37 11.28 1.76
CA THR A 94 -3.22 10.11 0.88
C THR A 94 -4.07 10.27 -0.39
N ARG A 95 -3.50 9.94 -1.55
CA ARG A 95 -4.19 10.01 -2.84
C ARG A 95 -4.83 8.68 -3.18
N PHE A 96 -6.14 8.67 -3.35
CA PHE A 96 -6.93 7.50 -3.75
C PHE A 96 -7.56 7.65 -5.14
N ARG A 97 -7.18 8.68 -5.91
CA ARG A 97 -7.84 8.96 -7.19
C ARG A 97 -7.74 7.76 -8.15
N GLY A 98 -8.87 7.32 -8.67
CA GLY A 98 -8.96 6.24 -9.66
C GLY A 98 -8.58 4.87 -9.13
N VAL A 99 -8.54 4.66 -7.81
CA VAL A 99 -8.35 3.32 -7.25
C VAL A 99 -9.49 2.40 -7.68
N GLN A 100 -9.15 1.15 -7.95
CA GLN A 100 -10.16 0.12 -8.20
C GLN A 100 -10.55 -0.50 -6.86
N HIS A 101 -11.84 -0.64 -6.59
CA HIS A 101 -12.35 -1.26 -5.38
C HIS A 101 -13.66 -1.99 -5.68
N ASP A 102 -14.04 -2.90 -4.80
CA ASP A 102 -15.29 -3.66 -4.93
C ASP A 102 -16.02 -3.76 -3.58
N ALA A 103 -17.08 -4.58 -3.54
CA ALA A 103 -17.86 -4.79 -2.32
C ALA A 103 -17.09 -5.51 -1.20
N GLN A 104 -15.92 -6.10 -1.48
CA GLN A 104 -15.09 -6.77 -0.49
C GLN A 104 -14.04 -5.84 0.12
N THR A 105 -13.66 -4.76 -0.57
CA THR A 105 -12.75 -3.74 -0.04
C THR A 105 -13.29 -3.17 1.28
N GLN A 106 -12.48 -3.25 2.34
CA GLN A 106 -12.85 -2.73 3.66
C GLN A 106 -12.17 -1.39 3.88
N TRP A 107 -12.96 -0.31 3.96
CA TRP A 107 -12.45 1.06 4.13
C TRP A 107 -12.29 1.44 5.61
N PRO A 108 -11.52 2.50 5.92
CA PRO A 108 -11.49 3.10 7.25
C PRO A 108 -12.89 3.56 7.69
N ALA A 109 -13.08 3.70 9.00
CA ALA A 109 -14.28 4.35 9.52
C ALA A 109 -14.40 5.77 8.95
N ASP A 110 -15.62 6.19 8.63
CA ASP A 110 -15.95 7.53 8.09
C ASP A 110 -15.30 7.88 6.74
N PHE A 111 -14.73 6.91 6.03
CA PHE A 111 -14.17 7.12 4.70
C PHE A 111 -15.29 7.21 3.65
N ASP A 112 -15.51 8.39 3.10
CA ASP A 112 -16.43 8.60 1.97
C ASP A 112 -15.74 8.20 0.65
N VAL A 113 -15.99 6.96 0.22
CA VAL A 113 -15.40 6.41 -1.02
C VAL A 113 -15.73 7.28 -2.22
N ALA A 114 -16.99 7.74 -2.36
CA ALA A 114 -17.44 8.47 -3.54
C ALA A 114 -16.78 9.85 -3.70
N LEU A 115 -16.35 10.47 -2.60
CA LEU A 115 -15.64 11.76 -2.62
C LEU A 115 -14.11 11.60 -2.68
N ARG A 116 -13.58 10.44 -2.31
CA ARG A 116 -12.14 10.22 -2.12
C ARG A 116 -11.45 9.52 -3.30
N THR A 117 -12.19 8.76 -4.12
CA THR A 117 -11.65 7.92 -5.21
C THR A 117 -11.98 8.46 -6.59
#